data_AF-A0A7K6PND1-F1
#
_entry.id   AF-A0A7K6PND1-F1
#
_cell.length_a   1.000
_cell.length_b   1.000
_cell.length_c   1.000
_cell.angle_alpha   90.00
_cell.angle_beta   90.00
_cell.angle_gamma   90.00
#
_symmetry.space_group_name_H-M   'P 1'
#
loop_
_entity.id
_entity.type
_entity.pdbx_description
1 polymer ?
#
loop_
_entity_poly.entity_id
_entity_poly.type
_entity_poly.pdbx_seq_one_letter_code
_entity_poly.pdbx_strand_id
1 'polypeptide(L)'
;QLLGNQEHIKVELEKLKKAHDEQQQKLEERVLALGKELQEAKGAIGESRQRLAEQSAVLLTSQSQLQEVEAENSRLQLRLKELNEEYRSRLAQYLRDVANHMDSKPSSGTGRDKALAGQAAMKHFVDNVLRDIRASYKSREEQLARAARGYKKRLKDLAKKHENLLIAYGLQREQIRSLGSSAMDCGPAELHFSITDPELLTKSSRELNRLREEKAKLEMQLQELQKGLDVMSGHDPNELFCPRQLDEEGWAEVRKQLREFAHNTQEDLEQERSQLLTQAVVAEEQVSELQEYIDQHLAR
;
A
#
# COMPACT_ATOMS: atom_id res chain seq x y z
N GLN A 1 -29.65 62.41 69.54
CA GLN A 1 -28.88 62.54 68.28
C GLN A 1 -27.71 61.54 68.15
N LEU A 2 -27.45 60.67 69.14
CA LEU A 2 -26.31 59.72 69.09
C LEU A 2 -26.57 58.42 68.30
N LEU A 3 -27.82 57.95 68.24
CA LEU A 3 -28.19 56.70 67.56
C LEU A 3 -28.08 56.80 66.02
N GLY A 4 -28.50 57.92 65.42
CA GLY A 4 -28.41 58.12 63.97
C GLY A 4 -26.97 58.19 63.43
N ASN A 5 -26.01 58.67 64.23
CA ASN A 5 -24.59 58.68 63.86
C ASN A 5 -23.99 57.26 63.90
N GLN A 6 -24.44 56.42 64.82
CA GLN A 6 -23.98 55.04 64.96
C GLN A 6 -24.47 54.16 63.81
N GLU A 7 -25.71 54.37 63.34
CA GLU A 7 -26.25 53.71 62.15
C GLU A 7 -25.57 54.17 60.86
N HIS A 8 -25.29 55.47 60.72
CA HIS A 8 -24.56 55.99 59.57
C HIS A 8 -23.14 55.40 59.45
N ILE A 9 -22.40 55.33 60.56
CA ILE A 9 -21.05 54.72 60.59
C ILE A 9 -21.11 53.23 60.23
N LYS A 10 -22.13 52.50 60.70
CA LYS A 10 -22.33 51.09 60.32
C LYS A 10 -22.55 50.92 58.82
N VAL A 11 -23.39 51.76 58.21
CA VAL A 11 -23.66 51.72 56.76
C VAL A 11 -22.40 52.01 55.96
N GLU A 12 -21.60 53.01 56.36
CA GLU A 12 -20.34 53.33 55.67
C GLU A 12 -19.29 52.22 55.83
N LEU A 13 -19.21 51.57 57.01
CA LEU A 13 -18.36 50.40 57.22
C LEU A 13 -18.80 49.21 56.35
N GLU A 14 -20.10 48.96 56.21
CA GLU A 14 -20.61 47.92 55.33
C GLU A 14 -20.30 48.21 53.85
N LYS A 15 -20.42 49.47 53.41
CA LYS A 15 -20.02 49.88 52.05
C LYS A 15 -18.53 49.66 51.82
N LEU A 16 -17.69 50.08 52.77
CA LEU A 16 -16.24 49.89 52.69
C LEU A 16 -15.86 48.41 52.64
N LYS A 17 -16.52 47.59 53.48
CA LYS A 17 -16.32 46.13 53.49
C LYS A 17 -16.70 45.51 52.14
N LYS A 18 -17.88 45.85 51.60
CA LYS A 18 -18.31 45.38 50.27
C LYS A 18 -17.33 45.80 49.17
N ALA A 19 -16.90 47.05 49.16
CA ALA A 19 -15.92 47.53 48.18
C ALA A 19 -14.58 46.78 48.31
N HIS A 20 -14.14 46.46 49.53
CA HIS A 20 -12.93 45.67 49.75
C HIS A 20 -13.10 44.22 49.28
N ASP A 21 -14.22 43.58 49.60
CA ASP A 21 -14.55 42.22 49.17
C ASP A 21 -14.61 42.14 47.63
N GLU A 22 -15.20 43.12 46.96
CA GLU A 22 -15.21 43.22 45.49
C GLU A 22 -13.81 43.39 44.88
N GLN A 23 -12.95 44.21 45.50
CA GLN A 23 -11.56 44.36 45.06
C GLN A 23 -10.77 43.07 45.27
N GLN A 24 -10.97 42.39 46.39
CA GLN A 24 -10.34 41.11 46.70
C GLN A 24 -10.75 40.05 45.68
N GLN A 25 -12.05 39.96 45.36
CA GLN A 25 -12.56 39.04 44.34
C GLN A 25 -11.97 39.34 42.96
N LYS A 26 -11.89 40.61 42.55
CA LYS A 26 -11.25 41.00 41.27
C LYS A 26 -9.77 40.62 41.20
N LEU A 27 -9.04 40.74 42.31
CA LEU A 27 -7.64 40.32 42.38
C LEU A 27 -7.51 38.81 42.29
N GLU A 28 -8.36 38.05 42.98
CA GLU A 28 -8.39 36.58 42.92
C GLU A 28 -8.71 36.09 41.50
N GLU A 29 -9.72 36.67 40.85
CA GLU A 29 -10.07 36.38 39.45
C GLU A 29 -8.89 36.67 38.50
N ARG A 30 -8.18 37.79 38.72
CA ARG A 30 -7.01 38.15 37.89
C ARG A 30 -5.82 37.22 38.12
N VAL A 31 -5.58 36.80 39.35
CA VAL A 31 -4.54 35.80 39.66
C VAL A 31 -4.88 34.45 39.03
N LEU A 32 -6.14 34.03 39.07
CA LEU A 32 -6.60 32.81 38.41
C LEU A 32 -6.45 32.91 36.89
N ALA A 33 -6.78 34.04 36.28
CA ALA A 33 -6.61 34.27 34.84
C ALA A 33 -5.13 34.20 34.43
N LEU A 34 -4.25 34.93 35.13
CA LEU A 34 -2.80 34.90 34.88
C LEU A 34 -2.20 33.51 35.12
N GLY A 35 -2.71 32.76 36.10
CA GLY A 35 -2.31 31.38 36.36
C GLY A 35 -2.64 30.43 35.20
N LYS A 36 -3.83 30.59 34.59
CA LYS A 36 -4.23 29.86 33.38
C LYS A 36 -3.36 30.22 32.18
N GLU A 37 -3.18 31.51 31.91
CA GLU A 37 -2.33 32.00 30.81
C GLU A 37 -0.89 31.50 30.94
N LEU A 38 -0.33 31.51 32.15
CA LEU A 38 1.02 31.01 32.39
C LEU A 38 1.12 29.50 32.12
N GLN A 39 0.11 28.74 32.51
CA GLN A 39 0.08 27.29 32.28
C GLN A 39 -0.05 26.96 30.79
N GLU A 40 -0.89 27.70 30.07
CA GLU A 40 -1.04 27.59 28.61
C GLU A 40 0.27 27.95 27.89
N ALA A 41 0.92 29.05 28.29
CA ALA A 41 2.21 29.46 27.73
C ALA A 41 3.31 28.41 27.97
N LYS A 42 3.35 27.81 29.18
CA LYS A 42 4.28 26.71 29.48
C LYS A 42 3.98 25.47 28.63
N GLY A 43 2.71 25.15 28.42
CA GLY A 43 2.28 24.08 27.51
C GLY A 43 2.79 24.30 26.09
N ALA A 44 2.56 25.50 25.53
CA ALA A 44 3.01 25.88 24.19
C ALA A 44 4.55 25.85 24.05
N ILE A 45 5.29 26.27 25.08
CA ILE A 45 6.75 26.16 25.11
C ILE A 45 7.19 24.69 25.13
N GLY A 46 6.51 23.83 25.89
CA GLY A 46 6.76 22.39 25.92
C GLY A 46 6.55 21.75 24.54
N GLU A 47 5.41 22.04 23.92
CA GLU A 47 5.07 21.56 22.57
C GLU A 47 6.08 22.03 21.52
N SER A 48 6.44 23.31 21.51
CA SER A 48 7.43 23.83 20.55
C SER A 48 8.81 23.19 20.76
N ARG A 49 9.23 22.96 22.00
CA ARG A 49 10.48 22.25 22.31
C ARG A 49 10.47 20.81 21.85
N GLN A 50 9.34 20.11 22.04
CA GLN A 50 9.17 18.74 21.53
C GLN A 50 9.24 18.71 20.00
N ARG A 51 8.51 19.60 19.31
CA ARG A 51 8.55 19.72 17.84
C ARG A 51 9.96 20.00 17.33
N LEU A 52 10.72 20.88 17.99
CA LEU A 52 12.11 21.16 17.65
C LEU A 52 13.01 19.92 17.82
N ALA A 53 12.81 19.14 18.89
CA ALA A 53 13.54 17.90 19.11
C ALA A 53 13.22 16.84 18.04
N GLU A 54 11.95 16.68 17.68
CA GLU A 54 11.50 15.80 16.61
C GLU A 54 12.11 16.21 15.26
N GLN A 55 12.06 17.51 14.91
CA GLN A 55 12.67 18.03 13.69
C GLN A 55 14.19 17.83 13.67
N SER A 56 14.86 18.02 14.80
CA SER A 56 16.31 17.80 14.91
C SER A 56 16.67 16.32 14.70
N ALA A 57 15.88 15.40 15.25
CA ALA A 57 16.08 13.97 15.05
C ALA A 57 15.87 13.57 13.58
N VAL A 58 14.84 14.08 12.92
CA VAL A 58 14.59 13.84 11.49
C VAL A 58 15.70 14.42 10.61
N LEU A 59 16.20 15.62 10.93
CA LEU A 59 17.31 16.23 10.19
C LEU A 59 18.58 15.37 10.29
N LEU A 60 18.90 14.87 11.48
CA LEU A 60 20.08 14.02 11.70
C LEU A 60 19.97 12.68 10.94
N THR A 61 18.79 12.04 10.94
CA THR A 61 18.60 10.80 10.20
C THR A 61 18.68 11.04 8.69
N SER A 62 18.10 12.13 8.19
CA SER A 62 18.21 12.53 6.78
C SER A 62 19.67 12.83 6.40
N GLN A 63 20.43 13.48 7.26
CA GLN A 63 21.84 13.79 7.00
C GLN A 63 22.70 12.51 6.95
N SER A 64 22.45 11.55 7.85
CA SER A 64 23.12 10.24 7.80
C SER A 64 22.80 9.48 6.51
N GLN A 65 21.54 9.49 6.07
CA GLN A 65 21.14 8.84 4.81
C GLN A 65 21.80 9.49 3.60
N LEU A 66 21.92 10.82 3.59
CA LEU A 66 22.62 11.54 2.52
C LEU A 66 24.08 11.09 2.45
N GLN A 67 24.79 11.03 3.58
CA GLN A 67 26.18 10.57 3.63
C GLN A 67 26.35 9.13 3.16
N GLU A 68 25.42 8.24 3.53
CA GLU A 68 25.42 6.85 3.07
C GLU A 68 25.28 6.77 1.55
N VAL A 69 24.32 7.50 0.98
CA VAL A 69 24.11 7.55 -0.48
C VAL A 69 25.29 8.20 -1.21
N GLU A 70 25.92 9.23 -0.65
CA GLU A 70 27.13 9.85 -1.20
C GLU A 70 28.32 8.87 -1.22
N ALA A 71 28.49 8.08 -0.16
CA ALA A 71 29.51 7.04 -0.08
C ALA A 71 29.25 5.92 -1.09
N GLU A 72 27.99 5.48 -1.25
CA GLU A 72 27.59 4.52 -2.26
C GLU A 72 27.84 5.05 -3.68
N ASN A 73 27.50 6.32 -3.95
CA ASN A 73 27.75 6.96 -5.24
C ASN A 73 29.25 6.94 -5.58
N SER A 74 30.09 7.34 -4.62
CA SER A 74 31.55 7.31 -4.77
C SER A 74 32.08 5.90 -5.05
N ARG A 75 31.55 4.89 -4.34
CA ARG A 75 31.90 3.48 -4.55
C ARG A 75 31.48 2.97 -5.93
N LEU A 76 30.27 3.32 -6.39
CA LEU A 76 29.78 2.95 -7.71
C LEU A 76 30.57 3.62 -8.83
N GLN A 77 30.95 4.89 -8.66
CA GLN A 77 31.84 5.60 -9.60
C GLN A 77 33.20 4.90 -9.72
N LEU A 78 33.80 4.50 -8.60
CA LEU A 78 35.04 3.74 -8.61
C LEU A 78 34.86 2.41 -9.36
N ARG A 79 33.79 1.67 -9.06
CA ARG A 79 33.51 0.39 -9.72
C ARG A 79 33.31 0.54 -11.23
N LEU A 80 32.70 1.63 -11.68
CA LEU A 80 32.55 1.95 -13.09
C LEU A 80 33.90 2.21 -13.75
N LYS A 81 34.80 2.96 -13.09
CA LYS A 81 36.16 3.21 -13.59
C LYS A 81 36.97 1.92 -13.71
N GLU A 82 36.94 1.07 -12.70
CA GLU A 82 37.59 -0.25 -12.72
C GLU A 82 37.10 -1.10 -13.89
N LEU A 83 35.77 -1.24 -14.03
CA LEU A 83 35.19 -2.05 -15.08
C LEU A 83 35.51 -1.50 -16.48
N ASN A 84 35.52 -0.17 -16.64
CA ASN A 84 35.91 0.47 -17.91
C ASN A 84 37.38 0.19 -18.24
N GLU A 85 38.28 0.25 -17.25
CA GLU A 85 39.68 -0.08 -17.43
C GLU A 85 39.90 -1.55 -17.77
N GLU A 86 39.16 -2.46 -17.14
CA GLU A 86 39.14 -3.89 -17.48
C GLU A 86 38.70 -4.10 -18.94
N TYR A 87 37.64 -3.42 -19.39
CA TYR A 87 37.20 -3.49 -20.80
C TYR A 87 38.25 -2.93 -21.77
N ARG A 88 38.86 -1.78 -21.47
CA ARG A 88 39.92 -1.20 -22.29
C ARG A 88 41.14 -2.11 -22.38
N SER A 89 41.57 -2.66 -21.25
CA SER A 89 42.70 -3.59 -21.17
C SER A 89 42.44 -4.85 -21.99
N ARG A 90 41.24 -5.43 -21.88
CA ARG A 90 40.83 -6.61 -22.65
C ARG A 90 40.79 -6.34 -24.15
N LEU A 91 40.24 -5.20 -24.57
CA LEU A 91 40.22 -4.77 -25.97
C LEU A 91 41.63 -4.55 -26.51
N ALA A 92 42.51 -3.90 -25.73
CA ALA A 92 43.90 -3.68 -26.11
C ALA A 92 44.67 -5.00 -26.27
N GLN A 93 44.41 -5.99 -25.40
CA GLN A 93 44.99 -7.33 -25.53
C GLN A 93 44.49 -8.02 -26.80
N TYR A 94 43.18 -7.97 -27.08
CA TYR A 94 42.64 -8.56 -28.31
C TYR A 94 43.22 -7.93 -29.58
N LEU A 95 43.38 -6.59 -29.61
CA LEU A 95 44.03 -5.90 -30.73
C LEU A 95 45.50 -6.31 -30.88
N ARG A 96 46.22 -6.45 -29.77
CA ARG A 96 47.63 -6.88 -29.77
C ARG A 96 47.77 -8.32 -30.28
N ASP A 97 46.88 -9.21 -29.85
CA ASP A 97 46.89 -10.61 -30.28
C ASP A 97 46.62 -10.70 -31.79
N VAL A 98 45.65 -9.93 -32.31
CA VAL A 98 45.38 -9.85 -33.76
C VAL A 98 46.58 -9.31 -34.54
N ALA A 99 47.23 -8.25 -34.04
CA ALA A 99 48.44 -7.70 -34.66
C ALA A 99 49.59 -8.72 -34.68
N ASN A 100 49.86 -9.37 -33.55
CA ASN A 100 50.89 -10.42 -33.44
C ASN A 100 50.61 -11.60 -34.39
N HIS A 101 49.34 -12.00 -34.57
CA HIS A 101 48.98 -13.04 -35.52
C HIS A 101 49.18 -12.63 -36.99
N MET A 102 48.98 -11.35 -37.30
CA MET A 102 49.22 -10.80 -38.64
C MET A 102 50.72 -10.67 -38.94
N ASP A 103 51.53 -10.25 -37.97
CA ASP A 103 52.99 -10.13 -38.08
C ASP A 103 53.70 -11.50 -38.08
N SER A 104 53.12 -12.50 -37.42
CA SER A 104 53.64 -13.88 -37.38
C SER A 104 53.43 -14.66 -38.69
N LYS A 105 52.80 -14.09 -39.72
CA LYS A 105 52.81 -14.67 -41.08
C LYS A 105 54.22 -14.47 -41.68
N PRO A 106 55.03 -15.52 -41.86
CA PRO A 106 56.34 -15.33 -42.49
C PRO A 106 56.15 -14.87 -43.93
N SER A 107 56.75 -13.74 -44.27
CA SER A 107 56.89 -13.28 -45.65
C SER A 107 57.77 -14.28 -46.41
N SER A 108 57.15 -14.96 -47.38
CA SER A 108 57.77 -15.84 -48.39
C SER A 108 58.33 -17.19 -47.90
N GLY A 109 57.79 -18.29 -48.47
CA GLY A 109 58.57 -19.53 -48.67
C GLY A 109 58.21 -20.78 -47.88
N THR A 110 57.18 -20.84 -47.03
CA THR A 110 56.89 -22.07 -46.26
C THR A 110 55.49 -22.65 -46.55
N GLY A 111 55.46 -23.96 -46.82
CA GLY A 111 54.34 -24.81 -47.28
C GLY A 111 52.89 -24.43 -46.91
N ARG A 112 51.97 -24.79 -47.83
CA ARG A 112 50.51 -24.64 -47.76
C ARG A 112 49.91 -25.04 -46.40
N ASP A 113 50.53 -26.00 -45.72
CA ASP A 113 50.11 -26.52 -44.41
C ASP A 113 50.32 -25.52 -43.25
N LYS A 114 51.37 -24.68 -43.28
CA LYS A 114 51.58 -23.66 -42.23
C LYS A 114 50.62 -22.47 -42.37
N ALA A 115 50.23 -22.14 -43.60
CA ALA A 115 49.21 -21.11 -43.85
C ALA A 115 47.83 -21.56 -43.37
N LEU A 116 47.47 -22.83 -43.58
CA LEU A 116 46.23 -23.44 -43.07
C LEU A 116 46.22 -23.50 -41.53
N ALA A 117 47.36 -23.84 -40.91
CA ALA A 117 47.51 -23.84 -39.45
C ALA A 117 47.34 -22.43 -38.84
N GLY A 118 47.91 -21.39 -39.45
CA GLY A 118 47.71 -20.00 -39.02
C GLY A 118 46.28 -19.52 -39.18
N GLN A 119 45.59 -19.94 -40.26
CA GLN A 119 44.17 -19.65 -40.46
C GLN A 119 43.27 -20.36 -39.44
N ALA A 120 43.59 -21.60 -39.07
CA ALA A 120 42.90 -22.32 -37.99
C ALA A 120 43.12 -21.66 -36.63
N ALA A 121 44.34 -21.20 -36.32
CA ALA A 121 44.66 -20.50 -35.07
C ALA A 121 43.89 -19.17 -34.95
N MET A 122 43.83 -18.37 -36.02
CA MET A 122 43.02 -17.14 -36.06
C MET A 122 41.53 -17.43 -35.87
N LYS A 123 41.01 -18.47 -36.52
CA LYS A 123 39.61 -18.90 -36.36
C LYS A 123 39.32 -19.26 -34.90
N HIS A 124 40.19 -20.05 -34.27
CA HIS A 124 40.07 -20.41 -32.86
C HIS A 124 40.14 -19.19 -31.92
N PHE A 125 41.01 -18.22 -32.21
CA PHE A 125 41.08 -16.97 -31.43
C PHE A 125 39.78 -16.17 -31.53
N VAL A 126 39.27 -15.94 -32.74
CA VAL A 126 37.99 -15.23 -32.96
C VAL A 126 36.82 -15.97 -32.29
N ASP A 127 36.79 -17.30 -32.41
CA ASP A 127 35.78 -18.13 -31.75
C ASP A 127 35.84 -18.01 -30.22
N ASN A 128 37.04 -17.92 -29.64
CA ASN A 128 37.23 -17.70 -28.22
C ASN A 128 36.77 -16.30 -27.80
N VAL A 129 37.13 -15.24 -28.53
CA VAL A 129 36.67 -13.86 -28.26
C VAL A 129 35.14 -13.76 -28.34
N LEU A 130 34.51 -14.37 -29.34
CA LEU A 130 33.06 -14.39 -29.46
C LEU A 130 32.39 -15.16 -28.32
N ARG A 131 32.97 -16.29 -27.89
CA ARG A 131 32.47 -17.07 -26.74
C ARG A 131 32.52 -16.25 -25.46
N ASP A 132 33.64 -15.57 -25.25
CA ASP A 132 33.93 -14.68 -24.13
C ASP A 132 32.94 -13.51 -24.04
N ILE A 133 32.69 -12.84 -25.17
CA ILE A 133 31.71 -11.75 -25.27
C ILE A 133 30.31 -12.28 -24.95
N ARG A 134 29.90 -13.39 -25.56
CA ARG A 134 28.58 -14.01 -25.29
C ARG A 134 28.42 -14.39 -23.82
N ALA A 135 29.45 -14.95 -23.18
CA ALA A 135 29.42 -15.30 -21.77
C ALA A 135 29.29 -14.06 -20.86
N SER A 136 29.99 -12.98 -21.18
CA SER A 136 29.88 -11.71 -20.45
C SER A 136 28.46 -11.11 -20.54
N TYR A 137 27.88 -11.09 -21.74
CA TYR A 137 26.50 -10.62 -21.92
C TYR A 137 25.48 -11.50 -21.19
N LYS A 138 25.61 -12.83 -21.26
CA LYS A 138 24.75 -13.76 -20.50
C LYS A 138 24.82 -13.51 -18.99
N SER A 139 26.03 -13.37 -18.44
CA SER A 139 26.23 -13.07 -17.02
C SER A 139 25.57 -11.73 -16.62
N ARG A 140 25.70 -10.70 -17.46
CA ARG A 140 25.07 -9.40 -17.22
C ARG A 140 23.54 -9.49 -17.28
N GLU A 141 23.00 -10.19 -18.28
CA GLU A 141 21.57 -10.42 -18.42
C GLU A 141 21.01 -11.15 -17.20
N GLU A 142 21.70 -12.20 -16.72
CA GLU A 142 21.32 -12.90 -15.50
C GLU A 142 21.33 -12.00 -14.27
N GLN A 143 22.34 -11.14 -14.11
CA GLN A 143 22.39 -10.17 -13.02
C GLN A 143 21.21 -9.21 -13.07
N LEU A 144 20.90 -8.65 -14.24
CA LEU A 144 19.75 -7.76 -14.42
C LEU A 144 18.43 -8.49 -14.14
N ALA A 145 18.28 -9.72 -14.63
CA ALA A 145 17.10 -10.55 -14.37
C ALA A 145 16.94 -10.91 -12.88
N ARG A 146 18.05 -11.13 -12.14
CA ARG A 146 18.04 -11.34 -10.69
C ARG A 146 17.65 -10.07 -9.94
N ALA A 147 18.20 -8.92 -10.33
CA ALA A 147 17.85 -7.62 -9.75
C ALA A 147 16.37 -7.28 -9.97
N ALA A 148 15.86 -7.44 -11.20
CA ALA A 148 14.46 -7.23 -11.54
C ALA A 148 13.53 -8.14 -10.72
N ARG A 149 13.87 -9.43 -10.60
CA ARG A 149 13.15 -10.36 -9.71
C ARG A 149 13.18 -9.93 -8.25
N GLY A 150 14.31 -9.42 -7.77
CA GLY A 150 14.47 -8.86 -6.42
C GLY A 150 13.59 -7.64 -6.17
N TYR A 151 13.56 -6.68 -7.11
CA TYR A 151 12.69 -5.51 -7.02
C TYR A 151 11.20 -5.90 -7.05
N LYS A 152 10.81 -6.82 -7.93
CA LYS A 152 9.44 -7.35 -7.97
C LYS A 152 9.03 -8.00 -6.64
N LYS A 153 9.95 -8.73 -6.00
CA LYS A 153 9.70 -9.31 -4.67
C LYS A 153 9.52 -8.23 -3.60
N ARG A 154 10.42 -7.25 -3.52
CA ARG A 154 10.32 -6.14 -2.56
C ARG A 154 9.04 -5.32 -2.75
N LEU A 155 8.64 -5.10 -3.99
CA LEU A 155 7.42 -4.36 -4.32
C LEU A 155 6.16 -5.11 -3.88
N LYS A 156 6.13 -6.44 -4.06
CA LYS A 156 5.08 -7.30 -3.49
C LYS A 156 5.07 -7.28 -1.97
N ASP A 157 6.23 -7.32 -1.31
CA ASP A 157 6.33 -7.26 0.15
C ASP A 157 5.86 -5.90 0.69
N LEU A 158 6.16 -4.81 -0.01
CA LEU A 158 5.65 -3.47 0.31
C LEU A 158 4.14 -3.39 0.14
N ALA A 159 3.58 -3.93 -0.95
CA ALA A 159 2.14 -3.97 -1.16
C ALA A 159 1.41 -4.74 -0.04
N LYS A 160 1.97 -5.85 0.43
CA LYS A 160 1.42 -6.58 1.60
C LYS A 160 1.45 -5.77 2.89
N LYS A 161 2.57 -5.07 3.15
CA LYS A 161 2.67 -4.19 4.33
C LYS A 161 1.65 -3.04 4.25
N HIS A 162 1.45 -2.49 3.07
CA HIS A 162 0.45 -1.46 2.81
C HIS A 162 -0.97 -1.98 3.07
N GLU A 163 -1.30 -3.18 2.58
CA GLU A 163 -2.59 -3.82 2.87
C GLU A 163 -2.82 -4.01 4.38
N ASN A 164 -1.81 -4.52 5.11
CA ASN A 164 -1.89 -4.66 6.56
C ASN A 164 -2.09 -3.31 7.27
N LEU A 165 -1.41 -2.26 6.79
CA LEU A 165 -1.56 -0.91 7.33
C LEU A 165 -2.97 -0.36 7.07
N LEU A 166 -3.54 -0.60 5.89
CA LEU A 166 -4.92 -0.22 5.58
C LEU A 166 -5.92 -0.91 6.49
N ILE A 167 -5.72 -2.20 6.79
CA ILE A 167 -6.57 -2.94 7.74
C ILE A 167 -6.48 -2.30 9.15
N ALA A 168 -5.26 -2.01 9.62
CA ALA A 168 -5.07 -1.38 10.93
C ALA A 168 -5.68 0.02 10.99
N TYR A 169 -5.50 0.81 9.93
CA TYR A 169 -6.09 2.13 9.78
C TYR A 169 -7.62 2.07 9.79
N GLY A 170 -8.22 1.14 9.04
CA GLY A 170 -9.67 0.94 9.01
C GLY A 170 -10.22 0.55 10.39
N LEU A 171 -9.54 -0.34 11.10
CA LEU A 171 -9.91 -0.70 12.48
C LEU A 171 -9.84 0.51 13.42
N GLN A 172 -8.79 1.31 13.32
CA GLN A 172 -8.64 2.53 14.13
C GLN A 172 -9.76 3.54 13.84
N ARG A 173 -10.12 3.71 12.56
CA ARG A 173 -11.24 4.60 12.17
C ARG A 173 -12.57 4.14 12.76
N GLU A 174 -12.83 2.84 12.74
CA GLU A 174 -14.06 2.27 13.33
C GLU A 174 -14.07 2.42 14.86
N GLN A 175 -12.92 2.24 15.51
CA GLN A 175 -12.78 2.50 16.94
C GLN A 175 -13.07 3.98 17.26
N ILE A 176 -12.51 4.92 16.51
CA ILE A 176 -12.78 6.35 16.71
C ILE A 176 -14.26 6.67 16.46
N ARG A 177 -14.89 6.06 15.45
CA ARG A 177 -16.31 6.23 15.17
C ARG A 177 -17.23 5.70 16.27
N SER A 178 -16.84 4.60 16.91
CA SER A 178 -17.62 3.96 17.99
C SER A 178 -17.41 4.60 19.36
N LEU A 179 -16.20 5.11 19.66
CA LEU A 179 -15.86 5.79 20.92
C LEU A 179 -16.10 7.31 20.88
N GLY A 180 -16.04 7.92 19.70
CA GLY A 180 -16.12 9.36 19.50
C GLY A 180 -17.56 9.88 19.44
N SER A 181 -17.77 11.10 19.93
CA SER A 181 -18.99 11.85 19.62
C SER A 181 -19.03 12.20 18.12
N SER A 182 -20.22 12.43 17.55
CA SER A 182 -20.45 12.62 16.10
C SER A 182 -19.62 13.73 15.41
N ALA A 183 -18.86 14.51 16.17
CA ALA A 183 -18.00 15.60 15.70
C ALA A 183 -16.51 15.20 15.50
N MET A 184 -16.08 13.99 15.84
CA MET A 184 -14.68 13.57 15.63
C MET A 184 -14.41 13.15 14.19
N ASP A 185 -13.48 13.85 13.53
CA ASP A 185 -12.99 13.49 12.20
C ASP A 185 -12.18 12.19 12.25
N CYS A 186 -12.68 11.16 11.57
CA CYS A 186 -12.03 9.85 11.45
C CYS A 186 -10.96 9.83 10.33
N GLY A 187 -10.69 10.96 9.68
CA GLY A 187 -9.75 11.08 8.58
C GLY A 187 -10.24 10.46 7.25
N PRO A 188 -9.41 10.54 6.20
CA PRO A 188 -9.75 10.11 4.84
C PRO A 188 -10.20 8.64 4.76
N ALA A 189 -11.04 8.30 3.79
CA ALA A 189 -11.45 6.91 3.57
C ALA A 189 -10.29 6.05 3.04
N GLU A 190 -10.27 4.76 3.41
CA GLU A 190 -9.25 3.78 2.98
C GLU A 190 -9.11 3.69 1.45
N LEU A 191 -10.20 3.95 0.72
CA LEU A 191 -10.24 4.03 -0.74
C LEU A 191 -9.19 4.98 -1.32
N HIS A 192 -8.92 6.11 -0.65
CA HIS A 192 -7.94 7.11 -1.10
C HIS A 192 -6.49 6.60 -1.09
N PHE A 193 -6.24 5.50 -0.37
CA PHE A 193 -4.92 4.89 -0.23
C PHE A 193 -4.81 3.58 -1.00
N SER A 194 -5.82 3.17 -1.76
CA SER A 194 -5.78 1.91 -2.50
C SER A 194 -4.71 1.94 -3.61
N ILE A 195 -3.88 0.91 -3.70
CA ILE A 195 -2.89 0.76 -4.78
C ILE A 195 -3.67 0.41 -6.04
N THR A 196 -3.52 1.18 -7.12
CA THR A 196 -4.21 0.93 -8.41
C THR A 196 -3.40 0.05 -9.37
N ASP A 197 -2.13 -0.21 -9.08
CA ASP A 197 -1.22 -0.93 -9.98
C ASP A 197 -1.64 -2.41 -10.17
N PRO A 198 -2.06 -2.81 -11.39
CA PRO A 198 -2.57 -4.15 -11.66
C PRO A 198 -1.50 -5.25 -11.56
N GLU A 199 -0.19 -4.92 -11.63
CA GLU A 199 0.88 -5.90 -11.49
C GLU A 199 1.15 -6.30 -10.02
N LEU A 200 0.73 -5.45 -9.09
CA LEU A 200 0.92 -5.62 -7.66
C LEU A 200 -0.28 -6.22 -6.96
N LEU A 201 -1.48 -5.96 -7.48
CA LEU A 201 -2.70 -6.49 -6.91
C LEU A 201 -2.96 -7.93 -7.33
N THR A 202 -3.28 -8.78 -6.35
CA THR A 202 -3.92 -10.07 -6.61
C THR A 202 -5.31 -9.84 -7.19
N LYS A 203 -5.86 -10.85 -7.91
CA LYS A 203 -7.24 -10.77 -8.44
C LYS A 203 -8.26 -10.42 -7.35
N SER A 204 -8.13 -11.07 -6.19
CA SER A 204 -8.98 -10.81 -5.02
C SER A 204 -8.85 -9.36 -4.50
N SER A 205 -7.65 -8.79 -4.47
CA SER A 205 -7.45 -7.40 -4.01
C SER A 205 -8.06 -6.38 -5.00
N ARG A 206 -8.04 -6.68 -6.31
CA ARG A 206 -8.75 -5.89 -7.33
C ARG A 206 -10.26 -5.94 -7.16
N GLU A 207 -10.81 -7.12 -6.92
CA GLU A 207 -12.24 -7.30 -6.67
C GLU A 207 -12.67 -6.57 -5.39
N LEU A 208 -11.88 -6.65 -4.32
CA LEU A 208 -12.11 -5.89 -3.09
C LEU A 208 -12.13 -4.38 -3.31
N ASN A 209 -11.19 -3.84 -4.10
CA ASN A 209 -11.19 -2.41 -4.42
C ASN A 209 -12.44 -1.99 -5.21
N ARG A 210 -12.84 -2.79 -6.20
CA ARG A 210 -14.08 -2.56 -6.94
C ARG A 210 -15.31 -2.58 -6.04
N LEU A 211 -15.41 -3.56 -5.14
CA LEU A 211 -16.52 -3.66 -4.18
C LEU A 211 -16.55 -2.48 -3.20
N ARG A 212 -15.39 -1.98 -2.78
CA ARG A 212 -15.30 -0.78 -1.93
C ARG A 212 -15.78 0.48 -2.67
N GLU A 213 -15.45 0.63 -3.95
CA GLU A 213 -15.95 1.74 -4.77
C GLU A 213 -17.46 1.66 -4.98
N GLU A 214 -17.98 0.47 -5.28
CA GLU A 214 -19.42 0.22 -5.42
C GLU A 214 -20.16 0.51 -4.10
N LYS A 215 -19.61 0.08 -2.96
CA LYS A 215 -20.12 0.42 -1.63
C LYS A 215 -20.18 1.94 -1.41
N ALA A 216 -19.10 2.67 -1.69
CA ALA A 216 -19.07 4.12 -1.51
C ALA A 216 -20.09 4.85 -2.39
N LYS A 217 -20.30 4.38 -3.63
CA LYS A 217 -21.34 4.90 -4.52
C LYS A 217 -22.75 4.68 -3.95
N LEU A 218 -23.02 3.48 -3.45
CA LEU A 218 -24.30 3.15 -2.81
C LEU A 218 -24.53 3.96 -1.54
N GLU A 219 -23.50 4.16 -0.72
CA GLU A 219 -23.57 5.00 0.48
C GLU A 219 -23.90 6.47 0.15
N MET A 220 -23.32 7.05 -0.92
CA MET A 220 -23.72 8.38 -1.39
C MET A 220 -25.18 8.42 -1.85
N GLN A 221 -25.62 7.43 -2.63
CA GLN A 221 -27.01 7.35 -3.09
C GLN A 221 -27.99 7.24 -1.93
N LEU A 222 -27.66 6.46 -0.90
CA LEU A 222 -28.46 6.37 0.32
C LEU A 222 -28.51 7.70 1.07
N GLN A 223 -27.39 8.42 1.20
CA GLN A 223 -27.36 9.74 1.83
C GLN A 223 -28.17 10.77 1.05
N GLU A 224 -28.14 10.73 -0.29
CA GLU A 224 -28.97 11.60 -1.15
C GLU A 224 -30.46 11.29 -0.97
N LEU A 225 -30.84 10.02 -0.96
CA LEU A 225 -32.22 9.59 -0.72
C LEU A 225 -32.68 9.95 0.69
N GLN A 226 -31.84 9.79 1.72
CA GLN A 226 -32.15 10.20 3.09
C GLN A 226 -32.36 11.71 3.21
N LYS A 227 -31.49 12.53 2.59
CA LYS A 227 -31.69 13.98 2.53
C LYS A 227 -32.97 14.34 1.77
N GLY A 228 -33.29 13.63 0.70
CA GLY A 228 -34.55 13.78 -0.04
C GLY A 228 -35.78 13.44 0.83
N LEU A 229 -35.69 12.40 1.65
CA LEU A 229 -36.75 11.99 2.58
C LEU A 229 -36.92 12.98 3.74
N ASP A 230 -35.81 13.52 4.26
CA ASP A 230 -35.80 14.53 5.34
C ASP A 230 -36.41 15.87 4.86
N VAL A 231 -36.24 16.19 3.58
CA VAL A 231 -36.89 17.35 2.93
C VAL A 231 -38.39 17.10 2.66
N MET A 232 -38.82 15.85 2.53
CA MET A 232 -40.24 15.48 2.35
C MET A 232 -40.98 15.21 3.68
N SER A 233 -40.26 14.99 4.78
CA SER A 233 -40.81 14.66 6.10
C SER A 233 -40.85 15.87 7.04
N GLY A 234 -41.57 16.92 6.65
CA GLY A 234 -41.94 18.03 7.53
C GLY A 234 -43.14 17.74 8.45
N HIS A 235 -43.31 16.50 8.91
CA HIS A 235 -44.41 16.10 9.81
C HIS A 235 -43.92 15.21 10.96
N ASP A 236 -44.63 15.34 12.08
CA ASP A 236 -44.27 14.92 13.44
C ASP A 236 -43.67 13.50 13.60
N PRO A 237 -42.76 13.27 14.58
CA PRO A 237 -42.08 11.99 14.76
C PRO A 237 -42.93 10.82 15.29
N ASN A 238 -44.26 10.95 15.38
CA ASN A 238 -45.10 10.02 16.14
C ASN A 238 -46.02 9.10 15.30
N GLU A 239 -45.84 9.04 13.97
CA GLU A 239 -46.68 8.17 13.10
C GLU A 239 -45.92 7.08 12.33
N LEU A 240 -44.67 6.75 12.72
CA LEU A 240 -43.83 5.81 11.94
C LEU A 240 -43.99 4.32 12.26
N PHE A 241 -44.99 3.93 13.05
CA PHE A 241 -45.33 2.51 13.25
C PHE A 241 -46.80 2.22 12.96
N CYS A 242 -47.21 2.39 11.71
CA CYS A 242 -48.25 1.52 11.15
C CYS A 242 -47.56 0.37 10.41
N PRO A 243 -47.62 -0.89 10.91
CA PRO A 243 -47.29 -2.02 10.06
C PRO A 243 -48.36 -2.04 8.97
N ARG A 244 -47.99 -1.54 7.79
CA ARG A 244 -48.82 -1.62 6.59
C ARG A 244 -48.96 -3.11 6.31
N GLN A 245 -50.08 -3.68 6.74
CA GLN A 245 -50.43 -5.07 6.49
C GLN A 245 -50.42 -5.25 4.97
N LEU A 246 -49.39 -5.92 4.45
CA LEU A 246 -49.40 -6.41 3.08
C LEU A 246 -50.66 -7.27 2.94
N ASP A 247 -51.44 -6.98 1.91
CA ASP A 247 -52.62 -7.76 1.54
C ASP A 247 -52.25 -9.22 1.30
N GLU A 248 -53.23 -10.12 1.42
CA GLU A 248 -53.02 -11.56 1.15
C GLU A 248 -52.50 -11.80 -0.27
N GLU A 249 -52.87 -10.95 -1.24
CA GLU A 249 -52.29 -10.95 -2.59
C GLU A 249 -50.78 -10.68 -2.58
N GLY A 250 -50.29 -9.69 -1.83
CA GLY A 250 -48.86 -9.39 -1.71
C GLY A 250 -48.08 -10.52 -1.06
N TRP A 251 -48.65 -11.17 -0.04
CA TRP A 251 -48.06 -12.37 0.55
C TRP A 251 -48.10 -13.58 -0.40
N ALA A 252 -49.14 -13.71 -1.23
CA ALA A 252 -49.20 -14.74 -2.25
C ALA A 252 -48.11 -14.57 -3.32
N GLU A 253 -47.83 -13.34 -3.73
CA GLU A 253 -46.76 -13.04 -4.71
C GLU A 253 -45.37 -13.30 -4.13
N VAL A 254 -45.11 -12.92 -2.87
CA VAL A 254 -43.83 -13.24 -2.20
C VAL A 254 -43.65 -14.75 -2.09
N ARG A 255 -44.69 -15.50 -1.69
CA ARG A 255 -44.65 -16.98 -1.64
C ARG A 255 -44.48 -17.62 -3.00
N LYS A 256 -44.93 -16.97 -4.08
CA LYS A 256 -44.73 -17.43 -5.45
C LYS A 256 -43.29 -17.18 -5.90
N GLN A 257 -42.76 -15.98 -5.69
CA GLN A 257 -41.37 -15.65 -6.00
C GLN A 257 -40.37 -16.53 -5.23
N LEU A 258 -40.65 -16.84 -3.96
CA LEU A 258 -39.80 -17.74 -3.19
C LEU A 258 -39.80 -19.17 -3.75
N ARG A 259 -40.95 -19.65 -4.24
CA ARG A 259 -41.08 -20.96 -4.89
C ARG A 259 -40.38 -20.99 -6.24
N GLU A 260 -40.54 -19.94 -7.05
CA GLU A 260 -39.87 -19.81 -8.35
C GLU A 260 -38.35 -19.72 -8.17
N PHE A 261 -37.88 -18.92 -7.21
CA PHE A 261 -36.45 -18.84 -6.88
C PHE A 261 -35.90 -20.19 -6.42
N ALA A 262 -36.60 -20.87 -5.50
CA ALA A 262 -36.19 -22.18 -5.02
C ALA A 262 -36.18 -23.23 -6.15
N HIS A 263 -37.17 -23.19 -7.05
CA HIS A 263 -37.25 -24.13 -8.16
C HIS A 263 -36.15 -23.88 -9.20
N ASN A 264 -35.94 -22.64 -9.62
CA ASN A 264 -34.89 -22.29 -10.58
C ASN A 264 -33.50 -22.61 -10.03
N THR A 265 -33.24 -22.26 -8.76
CA THR A 265 -31.96 -22.57 -8.11
C THR A 265 -31.74 -24.08 -8.02
N GLN A 266 -32.80 -24.85 -7.75
CA GLN A 266 -32.73 -26.31 -7.72
C GLN A 266 -32.43 -26.90 -9.11
N GLU A 267 -33.08 -26.40 -10.16
CA GLU A 267 -32.87 -26.84 -11.54
C GLU A 267 -31.44 -26.55 -12.01
N ASP A 268 -30.94 -25.34 -11.73
CA ASP A 268 -29.55 -24.96 -12.06
C ASP A 268 -28.53 -25.89 -11.37
N LEU A 269 -28.74 -26.18 -10.08
CA LEU A 269 -27.87 -27.10 -9.33
C LEU A 269 -27.95 -28.55 -9.83
N GLU A 270 -29.12 -29.01 -10.23
CA GLU A 270 -29.29 -30.34 -10.83
C GLU A 270 -28.62 -30.42 -12.21
N GLN A 271 -28.69 -29.35 -13.00
CA GLN A 271 -28.00 -29.24 -14.28
C GLN A 271 -26.48 -29.25 -14.10
N GLU A 272 -25.94 -28.44 -13.19
CA GLU A 272 -24.51 -28.45 -12.86
C GLU A 272 -24.05 -29.83 -12.36
N ARG A 273 -24.83 -30.46 -11.47
CA ARG A 273 -24.54 -31.81 -10.98
C ARG A 273 -24.50 -32.82 -12.12
N SER A 274 -25.43 -32.75 -13.08
CA SER A 274 -25.45 -33.65 -14.24
C SER A 274 -24.24 -33.46 -15.17
N GLN A 275 -23.79 -32.22 -15.36
CA GLN A 275 -22.61 -31.91 -16.15
C GLN A 275 -21.34 -32.42 -15.47
N LEU A 276 -21.20 -32.18 -14.17
CA LEU A 276 -20.06 -32.65 -13.38
C LEU A 276 -19.98 -34.18 -13.35
N LEU A 277 -21.12 -34.87 -13.19
CA LEU A 277 -21.15 -36.33 -13.26
C LEU A 277 -20.71 -36.84 -14.63
N THR A 278 -21.14 -36.20 -15.71
CA THR A 278 -20.72 -36.58 -17.08
C THR A 278 -19.21 -36.38 -17.26
N GLN A 279 -18.68 -35.25 -16.80
CA GLN A 279 -17.23 -34.97 -16.86
C GLN A 279 -16.43 -35.95 -16.01
N ALA A 280 -16.93 -36.32 -14.84
CA ALA A 280 -16.28 -37.30 -13.97
C ALA A 280 -16.21 -38.68 -14.64
N VAL A 281 -17.31 -39.15 -15.26
CA VAL A 281 -17.32 -40.43 -16.00
C VAL A 281 -16.30 -40.42 -17.15
N VAL A 282 -16.25 -39.35 -17.94
CA VAL A 282 -15.27 -39.23 -19.04
C VAL A 282 -13.83 -39.24 -18.50
N ALA A 283 -13.58 -38.58 -17.37
CA ALA A 283 -12.25 -38.59 -16.75
C ALA A 283 -11.89 -39.99 -16.20
N GLU A 284 -12.84 -40.72 -15.61
CA GLU A 284 -12.65 -42.11 -15.16
C GLU A 284 -12.35 -43.05 -16.32
N GLU A 285 -13.03 -42.89 -17.47
CA GLU A 285 -12.72 -43.63 -18.70
C GLU A 285 -11.30 -43.33 -19.20
N GLN A 286 -10.91 -42.06 -19.28
CA GLN A 286 -9.56 -41.67 -19.69
C GLN A 286 -8.47 -42.24 -18.77
N VAL A 287 -8.71 -42.24 -17.45
CA VAL A 287 -7.76 -42.85 -16.50
C VAL A 287 -7.69 -44.36 -16.69
N SER A 288 -8.82 -45.02 -16.97
CA SER A 288 -8.87 -46.45 -17.25
C SER A 288 -8.12 -46.80 -18.54
N GLU A 289 -8.28 -46.02 -19.61
CA GLU A 289 -7.54 -46.17 -20.87
C GLU A 289 -6.04 -45.99 -20.68
N LEU A 290 -5.62 -44.98 -19.89
CA LEU A 290 -4.22 -44.75 -19.58
C LEU A 290 -3.64 -45.89 -18.73
N GLN A 291 -4.41 -46.42 -17.78
CA GLN A 291 -4.01 -47.56 -16.96
C GLN A 291 -3.86 -48.82 -17.83
N GLU A 292 -4.81 -49.09 -18.74
CA GLU A 292 -4.73 -50.19 -19.69
C GLU A 292 -3.52 -50.04 -20.62
N TYR A 293 -3.22 -48.84 -21.10
CA TYR A 293 -2.02 -48.57 -21.89
C TYR A 293 -0.74 -48.86 -21.09
N ILE A 294 -0.67 -48.46 -19.81
CA ILE A 294 0.46 -48.78 -18.94
C ILE A 294 0.59 -50.29 -18.78
N ASP A 295 -0.50 -51.00 -18.48
CA ASP A 295 -0.49 -52.44 -18.25
C ASP A 295 -0.13 -53.24 -19.52
N GLN A 296 -0.54 -52.78 -20.70
CA GLN A 296 -0.23 -53.45 -21.98
C GLN A 296 1.18 -53.12 -22.52
N HIS A 297 1.66 -51.88 -22.34
CA HIS A 297 2.86 -51.41 -23.03
C HIS A 297 4.05 -51.08 -22.12
N LEU A 298 3.81 -50.79 -20.84
CA LEU A 298 4.84 -50.32 -19.91
C LEU A 298 5.11 -51.30 -18.76
N ALA A 299 4.18 -52.22 -18.47
CA ALA A 299 4.40 -53.32 -17.52
C ALA A 299 5.13 -54.51 -18.20
N ARG A 300 6.44 -54.35 -18.42
CA ARG A 300 7.39 -55.46 -18.60
C ARG A 300 8.57 -55.30 -17.67
#